data_AF-A0A9P1FGX5-F1
#
_entry.id   AF-A0A9P1FGX5-F1
#
_cell.length_a   1.000
_cell.length_b   1.000
_cell.length_c   1.000
_cell.angle_alpha   90.00
_cell.angle_beta   90.00
_cell.angle_gamma   90.00
#
_symmetry.space_group_name_H-M   'P 1'
#
loop_
_entity.id
_entity.type
_entity.pdbx_description
1 polymer ?
#
loop_
_entity_poly.entity_id
_entity_poly.type
_entity_poly.pdbx_seq_one_letter_code
_entity_poly.pdbx_strand_id
1 'polypeptide(L)'
;MSCERFFRPIIVFLTLSYFALWITHLQVFTGRWTREPRPLPQSAHARRPACSVIGGIYGQSFENEGCMKRELKRLAAEREASAEMEGLTFSSELHRLETSNDFVKFAAKRGADVKKKGTTYWRVSKGNVWWVFSTSNQKFKKQEVKHVIIIAFKAMGIAFAKK
;
A
#
# COMPACT_ATOMS: atom_id res chain seq x y z
N MET A 1 -20.36 13.17 75.81
CA MET A 1 -21.66 13.71 75.37
C MET A 1 -21.74 13.64 73.86
N SER A 2 -22.92 13.27 73.35
CA SER A 2 -23.35 13.19 71.93
C SER A 2 -22.71 12.05 71.12
N CYS A 3 -23.32 10.87 70.98
CA CYS A 3 -24.67 10.51 70.50
C CYS A 3 -24.84 10.72 68.98
N GLU A 4 -25.01 9.58 68.31
CA GLU A 4 -25.72 9.35 67.04
C GLU A 4 -25.19 9.98 65.75
N ARG A 5 -24.82 9.10 64.81
CA ARG A 5 -25.45 9.02 63.48
C ARG A 5 -25.00 7.75 62.75
N PHE A 6 -25.51 6.63 63.25
CA PHE A 6 -25.94 5.52 62.40
C PHE A 6 -26.86 6.10 61.32
N PHE A 7 -26.46 6.20 60.05
CA PHE A 7 -27.35 6.29 58.86
C PHE A 7 -26.55 6.55 57.56
N ARG A 8 -25.50 5.77 57.28
CA ARG A 8 -24.81 5.87 55.98
C ARG A 8 -24.52 4.57 55.20
N PRO A 9 -24.67 3.33 55.70
CA PRO A 9 -24.32 2.17 54.87
C PRO A 9 -25.46 1.69 53.95
N ILE A 10 -26.70 2.20 54.09
CA ILE A 10 -27.87 1.66 53.37
C ILE A 10 -27.93 2.10 51.89
N ILE A 11 -27.38 3.28 51.55
CA ILE A 11 -27.47 3.82 50.18
C ILE A 11 -26.50 3.14 49.21
N VAL A 12 -25.37 2.62 49.70
CA VAL A 12 -24.36 1.97 48.84
C VAL A 12 -24.78 0.56 48.42
N PHE A 13 -25.59 -0.13 49.24
CA PHE A 13 -26.05 -1.49 48.93
C PHE A 13 -27.21 -1.55 47.93
N LEU A 14 -27.99 -0.48 47.78
CA LEU A 14 -29.14 -0.43 46.85
C LEU A 14 -28.76 -0.06 45.41
N THR A 15 -27.60 0.55 45.18
CA THR A 15 -27.13 0.90 43.82
C THR A 15 -26.33 -0.23 43.16
N LEU A 16 -25.74 -1.14 43.94
CA LEU A 16 -25.01 -2.31 43.43
C LEU A 16 -25.93 -3.45 42.95
N SER A 17 -27.11 -3.60 43.54
CA SER A 17 -28.08 -4.65 43.15
C SER A 17 -28.84 -4.32 41.86
N TYR A 18 -28.97 -3.03 41.50
CA TYR A 18 -29.63 -2.61 40.26
C TYR A 18 -28.74 -2.81 39.00
N PHE A 19 -27.41 -2.79 39.16
CA PHE A 19 -26.47 -2.95 38.04
C PHE A 19 -26.27 -4.42 37.63
N ALA A 20 -26.39 -5.36 38.58
CA ALA A 20 -26.28 -6.79 38.32
C ALA A 20 -27.48 -7.37 37.54
N LEU A 21 -28.66 -6.73 37.66
CA LEU A 21 -29.89 -7.13 36.96
C LEU A 21 -30.01 -6.61 35.53
N TRP A 22 -29.10 -5.73 35.08
CA TRP A 22 -29.06 -5.25 33.69
C TRP A 22 -28.19 -6.14 32.79
N ILE A 23 -27.23 -6.88 33.36
CA ILE A 23 -26.31 -7.75 32.61
C ILE A 23 -26.97 -9.07 32.16
N THR A 24 -28.09 -9.46 32.76
CA THR A 24 -28.79 -10.73 32.46
C THR A 24 -29.80 -10.64 31.32
N HIS A 25 -30.02 -9.47 30.70
CA HIS A 25 -31.01 -9.30 29.63
C HIS A 25 -30.45 -9.18 28.20
N LEU A 26 -29.13 -9.40 28.00
CA LEU A 26 -28.50 -9.41 26.67
C LEU A 26 -27.95 -10.80 26.29
N GLN A 27 -28.74 -11.85 26.53
CA GLN A 27 -28.54 -13.16 25.90
C GLN A 27 -29.50 -13.31 24.71
N VAL A 28 -29.14 -12.78 23.55
CA VAL A 28 -29.75 -13.19 22.27
C VAL A 28 -28.68 -13.14 21.18
N PHE A 29 -27.92 -14.23 21.03
CA PHE A 29 -27.71 -14.89 19.73
C PHE A 29 -26.82 -16.12 19.93
N THR A 30 -27.50 -17.25 20.07
CA THR A 30 -26.95 -18.58 19.86
C THR A 30 -26.47 -18.71 18.41
N GLY A 31 -25.26 -19.24 18.21
CA GLY A 31 -24.70 -19.39 16.86
C GLY A 31 -23.40 -20.18 16.85
N ARG A 32 -23.53 -21.51 16.97
CA ARG A 32 -22.49 -22.52 16.76
C ARG A 32 -21.84 -22.33 15.38
N TRP A 33 -20.57 -21.92 15.32
CA TRP A 33 -19.79 -21.88 14.08
C TRP A 33 -18.93 -23.13 13.95
N THR A 34 -19.48 -24.14 13.27
CA THR A 34 -18.71 -25.18 12.58
C THR A 34 -18.00 -24.54 11.38
N ARG A 35 -16.67 -24.45 11.41
CA ARG A 35 -15.85 -24.11 10.23
C ARG A 35 -15.42 -25.41 9.55
N GLU A 36 -16.20 -25.84 8.56
CA GLU A 36 -15.70 -26.62 7.42
C GLU A 36 -15.44 -25.68 6.21
N PRO A 37 -14.62 -26.09 5.21
CA PRO A 37 -13.93 -25.16 4.31
C PRO A 37 -14.66 -24.87 2.99
N ARG A 38 -14.47 -23.62 2.50
CA ARG A 38 -14.57 -23.12 1.11
C ARG A 38 -15.99 -23.00 0.49
N PRO A 39 -16.27 -21.95 -0.32
CA PRO A 39 -15.57 -21.70 -1.59
C PRO A 39 -15.04 -20.27 -1.78
N LEU A 40 -14.06 -20.16 -2.67
CA LEU A 40 -13.58 -18.89 -3.23
C LEU A 40 -14.78 -18.13 -3.85
N PRO A 41 -15.00 -16.85 -3.53
CA PRO A 41 -15.93 -16.05 -4.32
C PRO A 41 -15.26 -15.76 -5.66
N GLN A 42 -15.74 -16.44 -6.69
CA GLN A 42 -15.58 -16.03 -8.07
C GLN A 42 -16.20 -14.65 -8.26
N SER A 43 -15.40 -13.74 -8.83
CA SER A 43 -15.86 -12.69 -9.74
C SER A 43 -17.09 -11.89 -9.31
N ALA A 44 -16.89 -10.97 -8.36
CA ALA A 44 -17.62 -9.71 -8.38
C ALA A 44 -16.73 -8.67 -9.06
N HIS A 45 -17.24 -8.05 -10.11
CA HIS A 45 -16.62 -6.95 -10.84
C HIS A 45 -16.13 -5.84 -9.92
N ALA A 46 -14.87 -5.93 -9.47
CA ALA A 46 -14.17 -4.77 -8.97
C ALA A 46 -13.86 -3.90 -10.18
N ARG A 47 -14.72 -2.90 -10.45
CA ARG A 47 -14.29 -1.68 -11.15
C ARG A 47 -13.12 -1.13 -10.34
N ARG A 48 -11.92 -1.59 -10.67
CA ARG A 48 -10.68 -1.06 -10.11
C ARG A 48 -10.65 0.43 -10.47
N PRO A 49 -10.26 1.31 -9.54
CA PRO A 49 -10.18 2.73 -9.81
C PRO A 49 -9.35 2.94 -11.08
N ALA A 50 -9.79 3.85 -11.95
CA ALA A 50 -9.11 4.18 -13.21
C ALA A 50 -7.68 4.72 -13.02
N CYS A 51 -7.21 4.90 -11.77
CA CYS A 51 -5.82 5.09 -11.37
C CYS A 51 -5.62 4.57 -9.93
N SER A 52 -5.33 3.27 -9.75
CA SER A 52 -4.57 2.81 -8.58
C SER A 52 -3.14 2.51 -9.03
N VAL A 53 -2.19 3.29 -8.55
CA VAL A 53 -0.79 3.14 -8.92
C VAL A 53 -0.17 2.16 -7.95
N ILE A 54 0.26 1.00 -8.44
CA ILE A 54 0.76 -0.10 -7.61
C ILE A 54 2.24 -0.30 -7.91
N GLY A 55 3.07 -0.25 -6.89
CA GLY A 55 4.41 -0.82 -6.93
C GLY A 55 4.76 -1.43 -5.59
N GLY A 56 5.93 -2.04 -5.49
CA GLY A 56 6.38 -2.64 -4.25
C GLY A 56 7.89 -2.76 -4.12
N ILE A 57 8.33 -2.98 -2.88
CA ILE A 57 9.71 -3.25 -2.51
C ILE A 57 9.68 -4.52 -1.66
N TYR A 58 10.58 -5.47 -1.92
CA TYR A 58 10.64 -6.74 -1.19
C TYR A 58 9.30 -7.50 -1.18
N GLY A 59 8.50 -7.37 -2.25
CA GLY A 59 7.19 -8.02 -2.37
C GLY A 59 6.03 -7.31 -1.67
N GLN A 60 6.27 -6.25 -0.90
CA GLN A 60 5.22 -5.46 -0.24
C GLN A 60 4.76 -4.32 -1.14
N SER A 61 3.44 -4.17 -1.35
CA SER A 61 2.88 -3.12 -2.22
C SER A 61 2.65 -1.80 -1.47
N PHE A 62 3.01 -0.67 -2.08
CA PHE A 62 2.70 0.67 -1.58
C PHE A 62 1.43 1.23 -2.23
N GLU A 63 0.28 0.56 -2.07
CA GLU A 63 -0.97 1.11 -2.63
C GLU A 63 -1.47 2.36 -1.90
N ASN A 64 -1.07 2.61 -0.64
CA ASN A 64 -1.47 3.84 0.07
C ASN A 64 -0.73 4.16 1.39
N GLU A 65 0.49 3.68 1.61
CA GLU A 65 1.14 3.79 2.93
C GLU A 65 2.41 4.66 2.91
N GLY A 66 2.36 5.78 3.64
CA GLY A 66 3.43 6.79 3.70
C GLY A 66 4.81 6.25 4.13
N CYS A 67 4.85 5.18 4.93
CA CYS A 67 6.09 4.54 5.37
C CYS A 67 6.86 3.89 4.21
N MET A 68 6.16 3.15 3.33
CA MET A 68 6.80 2.50 2.18
C MET A 68 7.22 3.50 1.10
N LYS A 69 6.53 4.64 0.99
CA LYS A 69 6.95 5.75 0.12
C LYS A 69 8.25 6.39 0.60
N ARG A 70 8.45 6.52 1.92
CA ARG A 70 9.71 7.02 2.50
C ARG A 70 10.87 6.08 2.16
N GLU A 71 10.65 4.78 2.28
CA GLU A 71 11.66 3.77 1.95
C GLU A 71 12.00 3.77 0.45
N LEU A 72 11.00 3.90 -0.42
CA LEU A 72 11.22 4.03 -1.86
C LEU A 72 12.11 5.24 -2.19
N LYS A 73 11.85 6.39 -1.54
CA LYS A 73 12.66 7.60 -1.69
C LYS A 73 14.08 7.41 -1.16
N ARG A 74 14.25 6.71 -0.04
CA ARG A 74 15.56 6.38 0.54
C ARG A 74 16.38 5.55 -0.45
N LEU A 75 15.82 4.46 -0.97
CA LEU A 75 16.48 3.63 -1.99
C LEU A 75 16.79 4.40 -3.27
N ALA A 76 15.88 5.28 -3.71
CA ALA A 76 16.14 6.14 -4.86
C ALA A 76 17.35 7.07 -4.64
N ALA A 77 17.48 7.66 -3.45
CA ALA A 77 18.62 8.51 -3.11
C ALA A 77 19.93 7.71 -2.99
N GLU A 78 19.90 6.52 -2.39
CA GLU A 78 21.06 5.63 -2.32
C GLU A 78 21.56 5.22 -3.72
N ARG A 79 20.63 4.91 -4.63
CA ARG A 79 20.95 4.60 -6.03
C ARG A 79 21.47 5.81 -6.79
N GLU A 80 20.97 7.01 -6.49
CA GLU A 80 21.46 8.26 -7.07
C GLU A 80 22.89 8.55 -6.65
N ALA A 81 23.20 8.44 -5.35
CA ALA A 81 24.56 8.58 -4.85
C ALA A 81 25.52 7.52 -5.42
N SER A 82 25.05 6.26 -5.53
CA SER A 82 25.83 5.19 -6.17
C SER A 82 26.11 5.48 -7.65
N ALA A 83 25.10 5.95 -8.38
CA ALA A 83 25.22 6.33 -9.77
C ALA A 83 26.21 7.50 -9.96
N GLU A 84 26.19 8.49 -9.07
CA GLU A 84 27.14 9.62 -9.09
C GLU A 84 28.59 9.14 -8.90
N MET A 85 28.84 8.24 -7.95
CA MET A 85 30.17 7.64 -7.76
C MET A 85 30.65 6.83 -8.98
N GLU A 86 29.72 6.19 -9.71
CA GLU A 86 30.00 5.46 -10.95
C GLU A 86 30.11 6.37 -12.20
N GLY A 87 29.94 7.69 -12.04
CA GLY A 87 29.95 8.66 -13.14
C GLY A 87 28.72 8.55 -14.07
N LEU A 88 27.63 7.95 -13.59
CA LEU A 88 26.36 7.87 -14.29
C LEU A 88 25.50 9.10 -13.99
N THR A 89 24.73 9.55 -14.98
CA THR A 89 23.86 10.71 -14.88
C THR A 89 22.40 10.33 -15.06
N PHE A 90 21.51 11.11 -14.46
CA PHE A 90 20.07 10.91 -14.60
C PHE A 90 19.62 11.12 -16.05
N SER A 91 18.87 10.17 -16.60
CA SER A 91 18.38 10.25 -17.98
C SER A 91 17.25 11.27 -18.13
N SER A 92 17.52 12.36 -18.85
CA SER A 92 16.52 13.38 -19.19
C SER A 92 15.37 12.83 -20.04
N GLU A 93 15.58 11.71 -20.74
CA GLU A 93 14.55 10.97 -21.48
C GLU A 93 13.38 10.56 -20.58
N LEU A 94 13.66 10.22 -19.31
CA LEU A 94 12.64 9.76 -18.37
C LEU A 94 11.58 10.84 -18.07
N HIS A 95 11.96 12.12 -18.14
CA HIS A 95 11.03 13.23 -18.00
C HIS A 95 10.19 13.48 -19.26
N ARG A 96 10.58 12.94 -20.42
CA ARG A 96 9.84 13.11 -21.69
C ARG A 96 8.79 12.02 -21.90
N LEU A 97 8.86 10.91 -21.17
CA LEU A 97 7.90 9.81 -21.29
C LEU A 97 6.51 10.23 -20.81
N GLU A 98 5.47 9.91 -21.59
CA GLU A 98 4.10 10.30 -21.30
C GLU A 98 3.17 9.12 -21.01
N THR A 99 3.45 7.96 -21.61
CA THR A 99 2.57 6.81 -21.54
C THR A 99 3.17 5.64 -20.76
N SER A 100 2.29 4.83 -20.16
CA SER A 100 2.64 3.54 -19.54
C SER A 100 3.53 2.67 -20.44
N ASN A 101 3.23 2.57 -21.73
CA ASN A 101 4.04 1.80 -22.67
C ASN A 101 5.43 2.39 -22.88
N ASP A 102 5.58 3.71 -22.87
CA ASP A 102 6.89 4.36 -23.00
C ASP A 102 7.76 4.05 -21.78
N PHE A 103 7.19 4.12 -20.56
CA PHE A 103 7.88 3.73 -19.34
C PHE A 103 8.30 2.25 -19.35
N VAL A 104 7.41 1.36 -19.81
CA VAL A 104 7.71 -0.08 -19.91
C VAL A 104 8.82 -0.35 -20.92
N LYS A 105 8.77 0.28 -22.11
CA LYS A 105 9.82 0.17 -23.14
C LYS A 105 11.16 0.70 -22.64
N PHE A 106 11.15 1.85 -21.97
CA PHE A 106 12.34 2.42 -21.36
C PHE A 106 12.96 1.46 -20.34
N ALA A 107 12.15 0.91 -19.43
CA ALA A 107 12.63 -0.02 -18.43
C ALA A 107 13.24 -1.29 -19.04
N ALA A 108 12.60 -1.87 -20.05
CA ALA A 108 13.11 -3.03 -20.77
C ALA A 108 14.50 -2.75 -21.40
N LYS A 109 14.66 -1.61 -22.07
CA LYS A 109 15.95 -1.20 -22.66
C LYS A 109 17.07 -1.04 -21.61
N ARG A 110 16.72 -0.75 -20.36
CA ARG A 110 17.65 -0.57 -19.24
C ARG A 110 17.84 -1.84 -18.39
N GLY A 111 17.44 -2.99 -18.92
CA GLY A 111 17.64 -4.29 -18.29
C GLY A 111 16.74 -4.54 -17.07
N ALA A 112 15.55 -3.93 -17.03
CA ALA A 112 14.51 -4.36 -16.09
C ALA A 112 13.81 -5.61 -16.63
N ASP A 113 13.42 -6.52 -15.73
CA ASP A 113 12.53 -7.64 -16.04
C ASP A 113 11.13 -7.10 -16.27
N VAL A 114 10.59 -7.33 -17.47
CA VAL A 114 9.25 -6.88 -17.86
C VAL A 114 8.40 -8.10 -18.15
N LYS A 115 7.38 -8.32 -17.32
CA LYS A 115 6.44 -9.43 -17.45
C LYS A 115 5.03 -8.93 -17.67
N LYS A 116 4.40 -9.39 -18.74
CA LYS A 116 2.98 -9.17 -18.97
C LYS A 116 2.17 -10.13 -18.08
N LYS A 117 1.30 -9.61 -17.21
CA LYS A 117 0.39 -10.44 -16.42
C LYS A 117 -1.03 -10.30 -16.97
N GLY A 118 -1.42 -11.28 -17.77
CA GLY A 118 -2.71 -11.30 -18.45
C GLY A 118 -2.83 -10.21 -19.51
N THR A 119 -4.06 -9.75 -19.74
CA THR A 119 -4.35 -8.68 -20.72
C THR A 119 -4.32 -7.28 -20.13
N THR A 120 -4.13 -7.14 -18.80
CA THR A 120 -4.48 -5.92 -18.07
C THR A 120 -3.29 -5.10 -17.58
N TYR A 121 -2.15 -5.72 -17.26
CA TYR A 121 -1.00 -4.97 -16.74
C TYR A 121 0.37 -5.56 -17.07
N TRP A 122 1.35 -4.67 -17.17
CA TRP A 122 2.78 -4.94 -17.23
C TRP A 122 3.38 -4.82 -15.83
N ARG A 123 4.15 -5.81 -15.41
CA ARG A 123 5.01 -5.72 -14.23
C ARG A 123 6.43 -5.45 -14.68
N VAL A 124 7.02 -4.39 -14.16
CA VAL A 124 8.42 -4.02 -14.35
C VAL A 124 9.14 -4.23 -13.03
N SER A 125 10.26 -4.92 -13.01
CA SER A 125 11.05 -5.14 -11.80
C SER A 125 12.54 -5.15 -12.07
N LYS A 126 13.32 -4.61 -11.13
CA LYS A 126 14.77 -4.77 -11.13
C LYS A 126 15.27 -4.78 -9.68
N GLY A 127 16.08 -5.79 -9.35
CA GLY A 127 16.47 -6.05 -7.96
C GLY A 127 15.25 -6.27 -7.07
N ASN A 128 15.19 -5.55 -5.96
CA ASN A 128 14.14 -5.70 -4.94
C ASN A 128 12.92 -4.80 -5.16
N VAL A 129 12.90 -4.00 -6.23
CA VAL A 129 11.85 -3.01 -6.51
C VAL A 129 11.05 -3.46 -7.73
N TRP A 130 9.73 -3.36 -7.66
CA TRP A 130 8.83 -3.61 -8.77
C TRP A 130 7.74 -2.55 -8.88
N TRP A 131 7.22 -2.37 -10.09
CA TRP A 131 6.17 -1.42 -10.44
C TRP A 131 5.19 -2.05 -11.42
N VAL A 132 3.93 -1.64 -11.38
CA VAL A 132 2.90 -2.11 -12.31
C VAL A 132 2.35 -0.96 -13.16
N PHE A 133 2.28 -1.20 -14.46
CA PHE A 133 1.70 -0.31 -15.46
C PHE A 133 0.49 -0.98 -16.09
N SER A 134 -0.55 -0.20 -16.43
CA SER A 134 -1.65 -0.69 -17.26
C SER A 134 -1.15 -1.10 -18.65
N THR A 135 -1.75 -2.11 -19.25
CA THR A 135 -1.56 -2.45 -20.68
C THR A 135 -2.32 -1.52 -21.62
N SER A 136 -3.39 -0.88 -21.13
CA SER A 136 -4.01 0.23 -21.85
C SER A 136 -3.03 1.38 -21.84
N ASN A 137 -2.80 2.02 -23.01
CA ASN A 137 -1.79 3.05 -23.22
C ASN A 137 -2.11 4.35 -22.43
N GLN A 138 -2.03 4.26 -21.10
CA GLN A 138 -2.46 5.28 -20.17
C GLN A 138 -1.48 6.44 -20.20
N LYS A 139 -2.01 7.65 -20.44
CA LYS A 139 -1.27 8.91 -20.35
C LYS A 139 -1.25 9.42 -18.91
N PHE A 140 -0.07 9.77 -18.41
CA PHE A 140 0.08 10.35 -17.06
C PHE A 140 -0.02 11.88 -17.12
N LYS A 141 -1.26 12.39 -17.13
CA LYS A 141 -1.52 13.84 -17.13
C LYS A 141 -1.11 14.53 -15.82
N LYS A 142 -1.19 13.80 -14.70
CA LYS A 142 -0.84 14.32 -13.37
C LYS A 142 0.67 14.16 -13.12
N GLN A 143 1.35 15.28 -12.86
CA GLN A 143 2.79 15.29 -12.57
C GLN A 143 3.16 14.45 -11.34
N GLU A 144 2.28 14.38 -10.34
CA GLU A 144 2.51 13.62 -9.12
C GLU A 144 2.71 12.13 -9.38
N VAL A 145 1.86 11.51 -10.21
CA VAL A 145 1.97 10.09 -10.56
C VAL A 145 3.28 9.81 -11.29
N LYS A 146 3.61 10.68 -12.25
CA LYS A 146 4.88 10.61 -13.00
C LYS A 146 6.09 10.73 -12.07
N HIS A 147 6.02 11.60 -11.07
CA HIS A 147 7.08 11.76 -10.08
C HIS A 147 7.30 10.48 -9.27
N VAL A 148 6.23 9.80 -8.82
CA VAL A 148 6.39 8.53 -8.09
C VAL A 148 6.96 7.43 -9.00
N ILE A 149 6.54 7.36 -10.26
CA ILE A 149 7.11 6.42 -11.25
C ILE A 149 8.62 6.66 -11.40
N ILE A 150 9.04 7.93 -11.54
CA ILE A 150 10.45 8.31 -11.67
C ILE A 150 11.24 7.91 -10.43
N ILE A 151 10.71 8.14 -9.22
CA ILE A 151 11.35 7.70 -7.98
C ILE A 151 11.53 6.17 -7.98
N ALA A 152 10.52 5.41 -8.40
CA ALA A 152 10.64 3.96 -8.49
C ALA A 152 11.72 3.53 -9.49
N PHE A 153 11.86 4.21 -10.62
CA PHE A 153 12.90 3.94 -11.62
C PHE A 153 14.30 4.29 -11.11
N LYS A 154 14.43 5.35 -10.30
CA LYS A 154 15.66 5.66 -9.56
C LYS A 154 15.99 4.54 -8.56
N ALA A 155 15.04 4.11 -7.76
CA ALA A 155 15.22 3.03 -6.79
C ALA A 155 15.57 1.68 -7.45
N MET A 156 15.06 1.43 -8.66
CA MET A 156 15.45 0.28 -9.49
C MET A 156 16.84 0.43 -10.12
N GLY A 157 17.47 1.61 -10.07
CA GLY A 157 18.75 1.89 -10.73
C GLY A 157 18.69 1.91 -12.26
N ILE A 158 17.50 2.08 -12.84
CA ILE A 158 17.31 2.13 -14.32
C ILE A 158 17.22 3.56 -14.84
N ALA A 159 17.09 4.54 -13.96
CA ALA A 159 17.01 5.95 -14.33
C ALA A 159 18.35 6.56 -14.75
N PHE A 160 19.47 5.91 -14.46
CA PHE A 160 20.82 6.46 -14.65
C PHE A 160 21.51 5.83 -15.87
N ALA A 161 22.30 6.62 -16.59
CA ALA A 161 23.01 6.25 -17.82
C ALA A 161 24.42 6.85 -17.84
N LYS A 162 25.34 6.22 -18.57
CA LYS A 162 26.54 6.93 -19.00
C LYS A 162 26.12 8.07 -19.93
N LYS A 163 26.78 9.22 -19.77
CA LYS A 163 26.54 10.43 -20.56
C LYS A 163 26.95 10.22 -22.01
#